data_AF-A0A2V8NLC5-F1
#
_entry.id   AF-A0A2V8NLC5-F1
#
_cell.length_a   1.000
_cell.length_b   1.000
_cell.length_c   1.000
_cell.angle_alpha   90.00
_cell.angle_beta   90.00
_cell.angle_gamma   90.00
#
_symmetry.space_group_name_H-M   'P 1'
#
loop_
_entity.id
_entity.type
_entity.pdbx_description
1 polymer ?
#
loop_
_entity_poly.entity_id
_entity_poly.type
_entity_poly.pdbx_seq_one_letter_code
_entity_poly.pdbx_strand_id
1 'polypeptide(L)'
;MNIKPPLLFAVLIIYLFVGCSNSYELTAEQKQLANTLKDTTQKYLVDDFGKSSFGGKAFRAYKVLDIEAKDGGKYINEYLWAVCQEYYLTNDRLETGTGISLPIALFIQLDGTYKVNSHKVPRDGSMFSYDVENIFPKRTHNEIFAHEIPNQLIEQARQEAEDYYKKRKTQ
;
A
#
# COMPACT_ATOMS: atom_id res chain seq x y z
N MET A 1 28.95 59.73 15.72
CA MET A 1 27.99 58.60 15.58
C MET A 1 28.82 57.32 15.60
N ASN A 2 28.88 56.65 16.75
CA ASN A 2 29.67 55.44 16.95
C ASN A 2 28.83 54.22 16.56
N ILE A 3 29.18 53.56 15.46
CA ILE A 3 28.61 52.26 15.09
C ILE A 3 29.62 51.20 15.54
N LYS A 4 29.30 50.46 16.60
CA LYS A 4 29.96 49.19 16.90
C LYS A 4 29.19 48.09 16.15
N PRO A 5 29.79 47.30 15.25
CA PRO A 5 29.22 46.02 14.89
C PRO A 5 29.64 45.00 15.96
N PRO A 6 28.72 44.20 16.52
CA PRO A 6 29.12 43.11 17.39
C PRO A 6 29.57 41.91 16.55
N LEU A 7 30.69 41.34 16.99
CA LEU A 7 30.93 39.91 17.07
C LEU A 7 30.75 39.08 15.77
N LEU A 8 31.89 38.83 15.13
CA LEU A 8 32.25 37.46 14.74
C LEU A 8 31.79 36.48 15.83
N PHE A 9 30.98 35.47 15.51
CA PHE A 9 31.26 34.07 15.84
C PHE A 9 30.12 33.15 15.34
N ALA A 10 30.54 32.03 14.77
CA ALA A 10 29.74 30.86 14.43
C ALA A 10 28.77 31.03 13.24
N VAL A 11 29.36 30.90 12.04
CA VAL A 11 28.79 30.10 10.95
C VAL A 11 28.23 28.81 11.57
N LEU A 12 26.93 28.80 11.84
CA LEU A 12 26.22 27.60 12.22
C LEU A 12 26.18 26.74 10.95
N ILE A 13 27.16 25.84 10.84
CA ILE A 13 27.20 24.84 9.79
C ILE A 13 25.93 24.02 9.96
N ILE A 14 24.94 24.34 9.13
CA ILE A 14 23.76 23.54 8.88
C ILE A 14 24.28 22.26 8.20
N TYR A 15 24.73 21.31 9.02
CA TYR A 15 24.80 19.91 8.64
C TYR A 15 23.34 19.42 8.57
N LEU A 16 22.67 19.75 7.47
CA LEU A 16 21.57 18.93 7.00
C LEU A 16 22.20 17.55 6.76
N PHE A 17 21.99 16.65 7.71
CA PHE A 17 21.91 15.24 7.38
C PHE A 17 20.81 15.14 6.32
N VAL A 18 21.21 15.29 5.05
CA VAL A 18 20.45 14.74 3.94
C VAL A 18 20.59 13.23 4.10
N GLY A 19 19.83 12.69 5.05
CA GLY A 19 19.49 11.29 5.03
C GLY A 19 18.66 11.11 3.77
N CYS A 20 19.33 10.79 2.66
CA CYS A 20 18.65 10.18 1.53
C CYS A 20 18.09 8.86 2.06
N SER A 21 16.84 8.88 2.52
CA SER A 21 16.03 7.68 2.55
C SER A 21 15.95 7.21 1.09
N ASN A 22 16.71 6.16 0.75
CA ASN A 22 16.63 5.48 -0.54
C ASN A 22 15.30 4.70 -0.64
N SER A 23 14.17 5.39 -0.54
CA SER A 23 12.85 4.85 -0.85
C SER A 23 12.69 4.83 -2.36
N TYR A 24 12.35 3.67 -2.90
CA TYR A 24 12.04 3.53 -4.32
C TYR A 24 10.74 4.26 -4.64
N GLU A 25 10.71 4.99 -5.75
CA GLU A 25 9.51 5.62 -6.27
C GLU A 25 9.17 5.10 -7.67
N LEU A 26 7.87 4.90 -7.92
CA LEU A 26 7.35 4.55 -9.25
C LEU A 26 7.63 5.66 -10.26
N THR A 27 8.01 5.27 -11.47
CA THR A 27 8.10 6.19 -12.62
C THR A 27 6.72 6.71 -13.02
N ALA A 28 6.68 7.76 -13.86
CA ALA A 28 5.42 8.28 -14.38
C ALA A 28 4.64 7.22 -15.18
N GLU A 29 5.33 6.42 -15.98
CA GLU A 29 4.74 5.33 -16.76
C GLU A 29 4.17 4.24 -15.85
N GLN A 30 4.89 3.87 -14.79
CA GLN A 30 4.42 2.92 -13.79
C GLN A 30 3.18 3.44 -13.05
N LYS A 31 3.16 4.72 -12.66
CA LYS A 31 2.00 5.37 -12.04
C LYS A 31 0.79 5.37 -12.98
N GLN A 32 0.99 5.66 -14.26
CA GLN A 32 -0.07 5.63 -15.26
C GLN A 32 -0.63 4.20 -15.45
N LEU A 33 0.24 3.21 -15.49
CA LEU A 33 -0.17 1.81 -15.62
C LEU A 33 -0.94 1.33 -14.39
N ALA A 34 -0.44 1.63 -13.19
CA ALA A 34 -1.16 1.35 -11.93
C ALA A 34 -2.56 1.99 -11.90
N ASN A 35 -2.68 3.24 -12.37
CA ASN A 35 -3.98 3.91 -12.49
C ASN A 35 -4.91 3.20 -13.48
N THR A 36 -4.37 2.68 -14.58
CA THR A 36 -5.14 1.92 -15.58
C THR A 36 -5.66 0.60 -15.01
N LEU A 37 -4.91 -0.03 -14.11
CA LEU A 37 -5.26 -1.30 -13.48
C LEU A 37 -6.11 -1.17 -12.22
N LYS A 38 -6.30 0.05 -11.71
CA LYS A 38 -6.93 0.32 -10.41
C LYS A 38 -8.20 -0.49 -10.17
N ASP A 39 -9.13 -0.50 -11.12
CA ASP A 39 -10.40 -1.21 -10.97
C ASP A 39 -10.23 -2.74 -10.98
N THR A 40 -9.33 -3.25 -11.82
CA THR A 40 -8.95 -4.67 -11.87
C THR A 40 -8.35 -5.11 -10.53
N THR A 41 -7.39 -4.36 -10.01
CA THR A 41 -6.71 -4.64 -8.73
C THR A 41 -7.68 -4.56 -7.57
N GLN A 42 -8.49 -3.49 -7.51
CA GLN A 42 -9.51 -3.32 -6.48
C GLN A 42 -10.50 -4.48 -6.46
N LYS A 43 -11.07 -4.82 -7.62
CA LYS A 43 -12.03 -5.93 -7.74
C LYS A 43 -11.43 -7.23 -7.22
N TYR A 44 -10.21 -7.56 -7.65
CA TYR A 44 -9.52 -8.76 -7.22
C TYR A 44 -9.32 -8.82 -5.70
N LEU A 45 -8.87 -7.72 -5.08
CA LEU A 45 -8.69 -7.67 -3.62
C LEU A 45 -10.00 -7.88 -2.85
N VAL A 46 -11.16 -7.43 -3.35
CA VAL A 46 -12.43 -7.74 -2.68
C VAL A 46 -12.83 -9.19 -2.87
N ASP A 47 -12.77 -9.69 -4.10
CA ASP A 47 -13.32 -11.00 -4.44
C ASP A 47 -12.50 -12.13 -3.80
N ASP A 48 -11.17 -12.00 -3.76
CA ASP A 48 -10.26 -13.06 -3.30
C ASP A 48 -9.82 -12.90 -1.85
N PHE A 49 -9.73 -11.66 -1.36
CA PHE A 49 -9.14 -11.35 -0.05
C PHE A 49 -10.07 -10.62 0.93
N GLY A 50 -11.14 -9.98 0.44
CA GLY A 50 -12.11 -9.20 1.22
C GLY A 50 -13.09 -10.07 2.01
N LYS A 51 -12.59 -10.90 2.92
CA LYS A 51 -13.41 -11.79 3.76
C LYS A 51 -14.07 -11.04 4.92
N SER A 52 -15.20 -11.55 5.38
CA SER A 52 -15.95 -11.01 6.53
C SER A 52 -16.57 -12.16 7.31
N SER A 53 -16.34 -12.19 8.62
CA SER A 53 -16.81 -13.26 9.52
C SER A 53 -17.62 -12.75 10.70
N PHE A 54 -17.72 -11.43 10.88
CA PHE A 54 -18.45 -10.78 11.97
C PHE A 54 -19.74 -10.10 11.49
N GLY A 55 -20.20 -10.41 10.26
CA GLY A 55 -21.37 -9.79 9.66
C GLY A 55 -21.14 -8.33 9.22
N GLY A 56 -19.88 -7.92 9.16
CA GLY A 56 -19.46 -6.61 8.70
C GLY A 56 -19.27 -6.54 7.20
N LYS A 57 -18.51 -5.51 6.80
CA LYS A 57 -18.07 -5.31 5.43
C LYS A 57 -16.55 -5.18 5.41
N ALA A 58 -15.89 -5.86 4.48
CA ALA A 58 -14.48 -5.66 4.18
C ALA A 58 -14.26 -4.36 3.40
N PHE A 59 -13.28 -3.58 3.86
CA PHE A 59 -12.75 -2.38 3.23
C PHE A 59 -11.30 -2.63 2.83
N ARG A 60 -10.85 -2.00 1.74
CA ARG A 60 -9.56 -2.29 1.13
C ARG A 60 -8.75 -1.02 0.94
N ALA A 61 -7.46 -1.10 1.26
CA ALA A 61 -6.48 -0.09 0.94
C ALA A 61 -5.23 -0.79 0.44
N TYR A 62 -4.55 -0.22 -0.53
CA TYR A 62 -3.30 -0.79 -1.02
C TYR A 62 -2.35 0.29 -1.51
N LYS A 63 -1.07 -0.03 -1.46
CA LYS A 63 0.01 0.75 -2.07
C LYS A 63 0.67 -0.08 -3.15
N VAL A 64 0.77 0.47 -4.37
CA VAL A 64 1.59 -0.14 -5.43
C VAL A 64 3.05 0.14 -5.10
N LEU A 65 3.81 -0.93 -4.89
CA LEU A 65 5.24 -0.92 -4.57
C LEU A 65 6.08 -0.91 -5.84
N ASP A 66 5.63 -1.65 -6.87
CA ASP A 66 6.28 -1.73 -8.17
C ASP A 66 5.31 -2.32 -9.19
N ILE A 67 5.60 -2.10 -10.48
CA ILE A 67 4.84 -2.66 -11.58
C ILE A 67 5.72 -2.83 -12.81
N GLU A 68 5.64 -4.01 -13.43
CA GLU A 68 6.46 -4.38 -14.58
C GLU A 68 5.58 -4.89 -15.71
N ALA A 69 5.57 -4.15 -16.83
CA ALA A 69 4.97 -4.59 -18.08
C ALA A 69 5.93 -5.48 -18.88
N LYS A 70 5.41 -6.55 -19.47
CA LYS A 70 6.14 -7.50 -20.31
C LYS A 70 5.36 -7.72 -21.60
N ASP A 71 6.08 -8.09 -22.66
CA ASP A 71 5.50 -8.39 -23.98
C ASP A 71 4.58 -7.26 -24.47
N GLY A 72 5.11 -6.03 -24.51
CA GLY A 72 4.35 -4.85 -24.93
C GLY A 72 3.17 -4.47 -24.02
N GLY A 73 3.12 -4.95 -22.78
CA GLY A 73 2.03 -4.71 -21.84
C GLY A 73 0.96 -5.79 -21.82
N LYS A 74 1.16 -6.90 -22.54
CA LYS A 74 0.25 -8.06 -22.52
C LYS A 74 0.26 -8.79 -21.19
N TYR A 75 1.42 -8.84 -20.52
CA TYR A 75 1.56 -9.42 -19.19
C TYR A 75 2.11 -8.38 -18.23
N ILE A 76 1.52 -8.29 -17.05
CA ILE A 76 1.91 -7.31 -16.04
C ILE A 76 2.10 -8.02 -14.71
N ASN A 77 3.24 -7.75 -14.07
CA ASN A 77 3.45 -8.07 -12.68
C ASN A 77 3.19 -6.80 -11.86
N GLU A 78 2.17 -6.79 -11.02
CA GLU A 78 1.90 -5.69 -10.10
C GLU A 78 2.23 -6.14 -8.67
N TYR A 79 3.09 -5.38 -8.00
CA TYR A 79 3.55 -5.66 -6.64
C TYR A 79 2.98 -4.62 -5.70
N LEU A 80 2.28 -5.06 -4.66
CA LEU A 80 1.55 -4.16 -3.79
C LEU A 80 1.62 -4.61 -2.33
N TRP A 81 1.48 -3.66 -1.41
CA TRP A 81 1.05 -3.96 -0.06
C TRP A 81 -0.46 -3.78 0.00
N ALA A 82 -1.21 -4.81 0.40
CA ALA A 82 -2.66 -4.74 0.54
C ALA A 82 -3.09 -4.89 1.99
N VAL A 83 -4.11 -4.13 2.35
CA VAL A 83 -4.93 -4.29 3.54
C VAL A 83 -6.35 -4.56 3.08
N CYS A 84 -6.95 -5.64 3.56
CA CYS A 84 -8.38 -5.88 3.48
C CYS A 84 -8.89 -6.14 4.90
N GLN A 85 -9.71 -5.25 5.42
CA GLN A 85 -10.13 -5.24 6.83
C GLN A 85 -11.64 -5.15 6.93
N GLU A 86 -12.25 -6.12 7.61
CA GLU A 86 -13.66 -6.08 7.98
C GLU A 86 -13.88 -5.05 9.09
N TYR A 87 -14.91 -4.25 8.93
CA TYR A 87 -15.46 -3.40 9.98
C TYR A 87 -16.97 -3.61 10.12
N TYR A 88 -17.46 -3.53 11.36
CA TYR A 88 -18.87 -3.68 11.71
C TYR A 88 -19.24 -2.74 12.87
N LEU A 89 -20.53 -2.61 13.16
CA LEU A 89 -21.01 -1.79 14.27
C LEU A 89 -21.43 -2.66 15.45
N THR A 90 -20.93 -2.32 16.64
CA THR A 90 -21.44 -2.83 17.92
C THR A 90 -21.79 -1.65 18.82
N ASN A 91 -23.05 -1.55 19.26
CA ASN A 91 -23.53 -0.43 20.08
C ASN A 91 -23.09 0.94 19.51
N ASP A 92 -23.34 1.13 18.21
CA ASP A 92 -22.98 2.33 17.44
C ASP A 92 -21.49 2.65 17.29
N ARG A 93 -20.60 1.81 17.80
CA ARG A 93 -19.14 1.94 17.65
C ARG A 93 -18.63 1.08 16.51
N LEU A 94 -17.69 1.63 15.76
CA LEU A 94 -17.00 0.91 14.69
C LEU A 94 -15.99 -0.06 15.32
N GLU A 95 -16.22 -1.35 15.13
CA GLU A 95 -15.37 -2.44 15.58
C GLU A 95 -14.62 -3.06 14.40
N THR A 96 -13.44 -3.61 14.70
CA THR A 96 -12.57 -4.31 13.74
C THR A 96 -12.89 -5.81 13.75
N GLY A 97 -13.13 -6.39 12.57
CA GLY A 97 -13.37 -7.82 12.37
C GLY A 97 -12.17 -8.54 11.77
N THR A 98 -12.42 -9.55 10.92
CA THR A 98 -11.34 -10.25 10.23
C THR A 98 -10.60 -9.35 9.26
N GLY A 99 -9.29 -9.49 9.15
CA GLY A 99 -8.52 -8.73 8.18
C GLY A 99 -7.22 -9.42 7.80
N ILE A 100 -6.65 -8.92 6.71
CA ILE A 100 -5.31 -9.28 6.25
C ILE A 100 -4.53 -8.01 5.95
N SER A 101 -3.22 -8.07 6.15
CA SER A 101 -2.28 -7.03 5.75
C SER A 101 -0.96 -7.69 5.37
N LEU A 102 -0.65 -7.70 4.08
CA LEU A 102 0.53 -8.39 3.55
C LEU A 102 0.92 -7.90 2.15
N PRO A 103 2.18 -8.10 1.74
CA PRO A 103 2.60 -7.84 0.37
C PRO A 103 2.09 -8.94 -0.58
N ILE A 104 1.61 -8.54 -1.75
CA ILE A 104 1.03 -9.41 -2.77
C ILE A 104 1.68 -9.10 -4.12
N ALA A 105 2.01 -10.14 -4.88
CA ALA A 105 2.33 -10.04 -6.30
C ALA A 105 1.15 -10.54 -7.13
N LEU A 106 0.58 -9.68 -7.97
CA LEU A 106 -0.48 -10.01 -8.92
C LEU A 106 0.09 -10.23 -10.30
N PHE A 107 -0.36 -11.30 -10.97
CA PHE A 107 0.00 -11.61 -12.35
C PHE A 107 -1.21 -11.35 -13.24
N ILE A 108 -1.14 -10.25 -13.98
CA ILE A 108 -2.23 -9.71 -14.78
C ILE A 108 -1.95 -9.97 -16.26
N GLN A 109 -2.99 -10.35 -17.01
CA GLN A 109 -2.93 -10.51 -18.44
C GLN A 109 -3.98 -9.62 -19.13
N LEU A 110 -3.59 -9.06 -20.28
CA LEU A 110 -4.50 -8.41 -21.21
C LEU A 110 -4.98 -9.44 -22.25
N ASP A 111 -6.26 -9.79 -22.17
CA ASP A 111 -6.98 -10.59 -23.17
C ASP A 111 -8.37 -9.99 -23.38
N GLY A 112 -8.46 -9.00 -24.27
CA GLY A 112 -9.59 -8.07 -24.39
C GLY A 112 -9.66 -7.04 -23.26
N THR A 113 -9.59 -7.49 -22.00
CA THR A 113 -9.54 -6.65 -20.79
C THR A 113 -8.48 -7.15 -19.83
N TYR A 114 -7.99 -6.28 -18.93
CA TYR A 114 -7.06 -6.68 -17.89
C TYR A 114 -7.73 -7.57 -16.84
N LYS A 115 -7.15 -8.74 -16.60
CA LYS A 115 -7.60 -9.70 -15.59
C LYS A 115 -6.43 -10.23 -14.78
N VAL A 116 -6.60 -10.35 -13.46
CA VAL A 116 -5.67 -11.09 -12.60
C VAL A 116 -5.85 -12.59 -12.86
N ASN A 117 -4.80 -13.26 -13.31
CA ASN A 117 -4.80 -14.70 -13.56
C ASN A 117 -4.35 -15.50 -12.34
N SER A 118 -3.43 -14.94 -11.55
CA SER A 118 -2.92 -15.57 -10.34
C SER A 118 -2.26 -14.54 -9.43
N HIS A 119 -1.94 -14.95 -8.20
CA HIS A 119 -1.18 -14.16 -7.25
C HIS A 119 -0.14 -15.01 -6.52
N LYS A 120 0.81 -14.35 -5.86
CA LYS A 120 1.69 -14.93 -4.86
C LYS A 120 1.72 -14.03 -3.62
N VAL A 121 1.78 -14.67 -2.46
CA VAL A 121 1.94 -14.03 -1.16
C VAL A 121 3.07 -14.74 -0.40
N PRO A 122 3.86 -14.04 0.42
CA PRO A 122 4.82 -14.71 1.29
C PRO A 122 4.08 -15.54 2.34
N ARG A 123 4.70 -16.65 2.75
CA ARG A 123 4.23 -17.42 3.90
C ARG A 123 4.52 -16.68 5.20
N ASP A 124 3.75 -17.02 6.23
CA ASP A 124 3.92 -16.44 7.56
C ASP A 124 5.19 -16.95 8.27
N GLY A 125 5.60 -16.20 9.29
CA GLY A 125 6.68 -16.60 10.20
C GLY A 125 8.06 -16.54 9.58
N SER A 126 8.92 -17.51 9.93
CA SER A 126 10.33 -17.51 9.52
C SER A 126 10.56 -17.63 8.01
N MET A 127 9.54 -18.03 7.25
CA MET A 127 9.61 -18.12 5.78
C MET A 127 9.31 -16.80 5.08
N PHE A 128 8.78 -15.80 5.79
CA PHE A 128 8.34 -14.53 5.22
C PHE A 128 9.45 -13.83 4.44
N SER A 129 10.60 -13.58 5.08
CA SER A 129 11.70 -12.85 4.43
C SER A 129 12.25 -13.57 3.22
N TYR A 130 12.39 -14.90 3.30
CA TYR A 130 12.83 -15.72 2.16
C TYR A 130 11.85 -15.59 0.99
N ASP A 131 10.54 -15.65 1.24
CA ASP A 131 9.55 -15.53 0.19
C ASP A 131 9.52 -14.10 -0.39
N VAL A 132 9.67 -13.06 0.44
CA VAL A 132 9.78 -11.67 -0.05
C VAL A 132 10.94 -11.53 -1.03
N GLU A 133 12.11 -12.07 -0.70
CA GLU A 133 13.30 -12.00 -1.54
C GLU A 133 13.14 -12.74 -2.88
N ASN A 134 12.32 -13.79 -2.93
CA ASN A 134 12.10 -14.61 -4.12
C ASN A 134 10.88 -14.19 -4.96
N ILE A 135 9.88 -13.53 -4.37
CA ILE A 135 8.65 -13.13 -5.06
C ILE A 135 8.76 -11.70 -5.59
N PHE A 136 9.40 -10.79 -4.84
CA PHE A 136 9.34 -9.35 -5.10
C PHE A 136 10.65 -8.80 -5.66
N PRO A 137 10.60 -7.75 -6.51
CA PRO A 137 11.79 -7.07 -6.99
C PRO A 137 12.60 -6.48 -5.84
N LYS A 138 13.94 -6.57 -5.93
CA LYS A 138 14.84 -6.11 -4.85
C LYS A 138 14.61 -4.67 -4.40
N ARG A 139 14.17 -3.80 -5.31
CA ARG A 139 13.87 -2.39 -5.04
C ARG A 139 12.68 -2.17 -4.10
N THR A 140 11.78 -3.14 -3.96
CA THR A 140 10.62 -3.04 -3.05
C THR A 140 10.91 -3.58 -1.66
N HIS A 141 12.01 -4.33 -1.47
CA HIS A 141 12.28 -5.05 -0.22
C HIS A 141 12.34 -4.12 0.99
N ASN A 142 13.05 -2.99 0.87
CA ASN A 142 13.15 -2.02 1.96
C ASN A 142 11.78 -1.50 2.41
N GLU A 143 10.86 -1.28 1.45
CA GLU A 143 9.50 -0.85 1.76
C GLU A 143 8.68 -1.96 2.42
N ILE A 144 8.79 -3.19 1.92
CA ILE A 144 8.08 -4.35 2.47
C ILE A 144 8.53 -4.64 3.91
N PHE A 145 9.82 -4.50 4.21
CA PHE A 145 10.33 -4.69 5.56
C PHE A 145 10.15 -3.45 6.46
N ALA A 146 9.73 -2.32 5.91
CA ALA A 146 9.36 -1.14 6.69
C ALA A 146 7.96 -1.33 7.29
N HIS A 147 7.82 -1.06 8.59
CA HIS A 147 6.57 -1.27 9.31
C HIS A 147 5.53 -0.14 9.11
N GLU A 148 5.82 0.86 8.29
CA GLU A 148 5.01 2.08 8.17
C GLU A 148 3.84 1.97 7.17
N ILE A 149 4.03 1.24 6.06
CA ILE A 149 3.01 1.07 5.02
C ILE A 149 1.71 0.46 5.57
N PRO A 150 1.75 -0.65 6.36
CA PRO A 150 0.54 -1.28 6.86
C PRO A 150 -0.34 -0.31 7.66
N ASN A 151 0.28 0.49 8.53
CA ASN A 151 -0.46 1.39 9.41
C ASN A 151 -1.23 2.47 8.63
N GLN A 152 -0.59 3.07 7.62
CA GLN A 152 -1.26 4.07 6.78
C GLN A 152 -2.45 3.49 6.01
N LEU A 153 -2.30 2.27 5.48
CA LEU A 153 -3.35 1.60 4.73
C LEU A 153 -4.50 1.14 5.65
N ILE A 154 -4.20 0.70 6.88
CA ILE A 154 -5.21 0.37 7.89
C ILE A 154 -6.04 1.61 8.22
N GLU A 155 -5.40 2.76 8.45
CA GLU A 155 -6.13 4.01 8.73
C GLU A 155 -6.98 4.47 7.54
N GLN A 156 -6.49 4.29 6.30
CA GLN A 156 -7.29 4.57 5.10
C GLN A 156 -8.53 3.68 5.02
N ALA A 157 -8.37 2.37 5.23
CA ALA A 157 -9.50 1.43 5.23
C ALA A 157 -10.50 1.74 6.36
N ARG A 158 -9.99 2.11 7.55
CA ARG A 158 -10.81 2.55 8.67
C ARG A 158 -11.60 3.80 8.35
N GLN A 159 -10.98 4.83 7.77
CA GLN A 159 -11.66 6.07 7.41
C GLN A 159 -12.79 5.82 6.40
N GLU A 160 -12.54 4.98 5.39
CA GLU A 160 -13.58 4.59 4.43
C GLU A 160 -14.76 3.87 5.13
N ALA A 161 -14.46 3.00 6.09
CA ALA A 161 -15.47 2.33 6.89
C ALA A 161 -16.29 3.30 7.74
N GLU A 162 -15.64 4.26 8.40
CA GLU A 162 -16.33 5.30 9.16
C GLU A 162 -17.29 6.10 8.29
N ASP A 163 -16.84 6.53 7.10
CA ASP A 163 -17.67 7.29 6.16
C ASP A 163 -18.86 6.47 5.66
N TYR A 164 -18.64 5.18 5.37
CA TYR A 164 -19.70 4.26 4.97
C TYR A 164 -20.76 4.11 6.07
N TYR A 165 -20.35 3.81 7.30
CA TYR A 165 -21.29 3.58 8.40
C TYR A 165 -21.98 4.85 8.89
N LYS A 166 -21.32 6.02 8.83
CA LYS A 166 -21.98 7.32 9.08
C LYS A 166 -23.12 7.57 8.10
N LYS A 167 -22.88 7.36 6.80
CA LYS A 167 -23.91 7.53 5.75
C LYS A 167 -25.10 6.58 5.89
N ARG A 168 -24.89 5.36 6.40
CA ARG A 168 -25.99 4.41 6.64
C ARG A 168 -26.88 4.78 7.83
N LYS A 169 -26.37 5.51 8.83
CA LYS A 169 -27.17 5.95 9.98
C LYS A 169 -28.10 7.13 9.65
N THR A 170 -27.81 7.86 8.58
CA THR A 170 -28.59 9.04 8.15
C THR A 170 -29.66 8.70 7.11
N GLN A 171 -29.80 7.43 6.72
CA GLN A 171 -30.85 6.90 5.84
C GLN A 171 -31.87 6.14 6.69
#